data_AF-A0AAV2NT33-F1
#
_entry.id   AF-A0AAV2NT33-F1
#
_cell.length_a   1.000
_cell.length_b   1.000
_cell.length_c   1.000
_cell.angle_alpha   90.00
_cell.angle_beta   90.00
_cell.angle_gamma   90.00
#
_symmetry.space_group_name_H-M   'P 1'
#
loop_
_entity.id
_entity.type
_entity.pdbx_description
1 polymer ?
#
loop_
_entity_poly.entity_id
_entity_poly.type
_entity_poly.pdbx_seq_one_letter_code
_entity_poly.pdbx_strand_id
1 'polypeptide(L)'
;MFTTLKNKIREEIGSDVSSVIRNAGSIRAINSKHVSQTGSTSSVSGSQISLDGLREENSSPLPSVSSKGENNLECKLNDGIQLSIKDIKKLENREDEWRKRLIKKEAEILKRMEKQEEEWKVRLFEKEKEWKKVIEKQEKEKQRLEEEIKKIEIAKQSLEHALKDAEEYKKKLYSFQEDAEQLEGFQTQEMAKVKHLLLAKEQEVDEKTCHLKAATAEIESLKTEVSRLRRYEDELNDIQETSSKQITQLKLDLENTTSKLSAVTNELANLRLSLEREQSNNSSLRLELAYLQEILESERSTTAELRISFEKEKDEKDAALLRNAQVSQDIEIVKQKNRQQEIENMELQSRVDNLEDHLVGKVKEAEQAAITLKQFELKVAKLEEAERNREKIERNERILKSNLLDLEEQLSEKNKTIKVLQQRLTDMKKTLQRELKIPSSSLDSDAEASAAILNPSSSKTVTAKHNNSREDDVNFKYLKHVLIKFLTSREYEALHLTRAVATLLHFSPEEERLLQETLEWKMSWFGTRPNLGFGQTAKAIPPS
;
A
#
# COMPACT_ATOMS: atom_id res chain seq x y z
N MET A 1 -83.00 38.49 15.40
CA MET A 1 -83.16 38.91 14.00
C MET A 1 -84.55 38.59 13.46
N PHE A 2 -84.97 37.32 13.30
CA PHE A 2 -86.32 37.00 12.78
C PHE A 2 -87.49 37.61 13.60
N THR A 3 -87.38 37.59 14.93
CA THR A 3 -88.33 38.25 15.85
C THR A 3 -88.40 39.78 15.65
N THR A 4 -87.26 40.41 15.41
CA THR A 4 -87.12 41.85 15.17
C THR A 4 -87.85 42.26 13.89
N LEU A 5 -87.69 41.48 12.81
CA LEU A 5 -88.38 41.71 11.54
C LEU A 5 -89.90 41.50 11.66
N LYS A 6 -90.34 40.44 12.36
CA LYS A 6 -91.76 40.14 12.59
C LYS A 6 -92.47 41.21 13.45
N ASN A 7 -91.74 41.93 14.31
CA ASN A 7 -92.29 43.08 15.01
C ASN A 7 -92.47 44.30 14.08
N LYS A 8 -91.46 44.63 13.26
CA LYS A 8 -91.49 45.82 12.41
C LYS A 8 -92.59 45.77 11.34
N ILE A 9 -92.85 44.59 10.76
CA ILE A 9 -93.96 44.38 9.80
C ILE A 9 -95.33 44.60 10.46
N ARG A 10 -95.49 44.28 11.75
CA ARG A 10 -96.73 44.50 12.50
C ARG A 10 -96.98 45.98 12.79
N GLU A 11 -95.93 46.78 12.97
CA GLU A 11 -96.04 48.24 13.15
C GLU A 11 -96.50 48.95 11.87
N GLU A 12 -96.00 48.57 10.68
CA GLU A 12 -96.42 49.22 9.43
C GLU A 12 -97.82 48.82 8.94
N ILE A 13 -98.24 47.57 9.15
CA ILE A 13 -99.46 47.01 8.52
C ILE A 13 -100.65 46.94 9.50
N GLY A 14 -100.44 47.26 10.78
CA GLY A 14 -101.50 47.42 11.79
C GLY A 14 -102.35 46.18 12.09
N SER A 15 -102.01 45.02 11.55
CA SER A 15 -102.75 43.77 11.65
C SER A 15 -101.82 42.57 11.55
N ASP A 16 -102.23 41.42 12.11
CA ASP A 16 -101.35 40.25 12.23
C ASP A 16 -101.38 39.35 10.98
N VAL A 17 -100.19 38.88 10.57
CA VAL A 17 -99.93 38.24 9.27
C VAL A 17 -100.73 36.95 9.07
N SER A 18 -101.12 36.28 10.15
CA SER A 18 -101.97 35.08 10.14
C SER A 18 -103.43 35.32 9.71
N SER A 19 -103.86 36.56 9.50
CA SER A 19 -105.21 36.89 9.02
C SER A 19 -105.36 36.77 7.49
N VAL A 20 -104.36 37.24 6.73
CA VAL A 20 -104.44 37.44 5.26
C VAL A 20 -104.46 36.13 4.46
N ILE A 21 -103.83 35.07 4.98
CA ILE A 21 -103.63 33.79 4.26
C ILE A 21 -104.96 33.04 3.98
N ARG A 22 -106.09 33.43 4.61
CA ARG A 22 -107.36 32.67 4.55
C ARG A 22 -108.20 32.88 3.28
N ASN A 23 -107.91 33.88 2.45
CA ASN A 23 -108.79 34.31 1.35
C ASN A 23 -108.32 33.97 -0.08
N ALA A 24 -107.28 33.15 -0.25
CA ALA A 24 -106.78 32.72 -1.56
C ALA A 24 -106.86 31.18 -1.72
N GLY A 25 -108.07 30.66 -2.00
CA GLY A 25 -108.39 29.23 -1.86
C GLY A 25 -109.17 28.55 -3.00
N SER A 26 -109.31 29.19 -4.16
CA SER A 26 -109.85 28.61 -5.42
C SER A 26 -109.43 29.55 -6.57
N ILE A 27 -109.23 29.16 -7.83
CA ILE A 27 -109.81 28.08 -8.64
C ILE A 27 -108.71 27.34 -9.45
N ARG A 28 -108.93 26.05 -9.74
CA ARG A 28 -108.10 25.23 -10.65
C ARG A 28 -108.67 25.23 -12.07
N ALA A 29 -107.86 25.69 -13.03
CA ALA A 29 -107.80 25.41 -14.49
C ALA A 29 -109.07 25.00 -15.30
N ILE A 30 -109.14 25.45 -16.57
CA ILE A 30 -109.43 24.61 -17.76
C ILE A 30 -109.17 25.40 -19.06
N ASN A 31 -108.93 24.67 -20.16
CA ASN A 31 -108.50 25.12 -21.49
C ASN A 31 -109.36 26.20 -22.17
N SER A 32 -108.76 26.91 -23.14
CA SER A 32 -109.48 27.59 -24.23
C SER A 32 -109.01 27.06 -25.59
N LYS A 33 -109.94 26.63 -26.45
CA LYS A 33 -109.70 26.32 -27.86
C LYS A 33 -111.03 26.32 -28.66
N HIS A 34 -111.04 27.08 -29.77
CA HIS A 34 -112.00 27.04 -30.90
C HIS A 34 -113.43 27.62 -30.76
N VAL A 35 -113.77 28.46 -31.77
CA VAL A 35 -115.03 28.51 -32.57
C VAL A 35 -116.32 29.12 -31.96
N SER A 36 -116.53 30.38 -32.36
CA SER A 36 -117.69 30.93 -33.14
C SER A 36 -119.16 30.93 -32.65
N GLN A 37 -119.77 32.10 -32.87
CA GLN A 37 -121.14 32.36 -33.41
C GLN A 37 -122.36 32.47 -32.44
N THR A 38 -123.20 33.48 -32.71
CA THR A 38 -124.53 33.79 -32.09
C THR A 38 -124.50 34.20 -30.60
N GLY A 39 -125.48 34.91 -30.02
CA GLY A 39 -126.73 35.50 -30.53
C GLY A 39 -127.34 36.50 -29.51
N SER A 40 -128.37 37.27 -29.89
CA SER A 40 -128.84 38.47 -29.16
C SER A 40 -129.97 38.25 -28.12
N THR A 41 -129.97 39.07 -27.06
CA THR A 41 -131.12 39.52 -26.20
C THR A 41 -130.79 40.94 -25.71
N SER A 42 -131.61 42.01 -25.80
CA SER A 42 -132.97 42.33 -25.29
C SER A 42 -133.04 42.51 -23.76
N SER A 43 -133.80 43.43 -23.15
CA SER A 43 -134.50 44.68 -23.58
C SER A 43 -135.04 45.42 -22.33
N VAL A 44 -135.29 46.75 -22.39
CA VAL A 44 -136.19 47.62 -21.55
C VAL A 44 -135.92 49.09 -21.98
N SER A 45 -136.83 49.94 -22.47
CA SER A 45 -138.15 50.45 -22.00
C SER A 45 -138.04 51.43 -20.82
N GLY A 46 -138.64 52.63 -20.78
CA GLY A 46 -139.39 53.44 -21.75
C GLY A 46 -139.04 54.94 -21.57
N SER A 47 -139.81 55.94 -21.99
CA SER A 47 -141.23 55.96 -22.38
C SER A 47 -141.51 56.96 -23.51
N GLN A 48 -142.71 56.88 -24.09
CA GLN A 48 -143.19 57.74 -25.18
C GLN A 48 -143.69 59.10 -24.67
N ILE A 49 -143.56 60.15 -25.49
CA ILE A 49 -144.62 61.14 -25.67
C ILE A 49 -144.77 61.44 -27.17
N SER A 50 -145.92 61.10 -27.72
CA SER A 50 -146.44 61.69 -28.96
C SER A 50 -147.93 61.87 -28.74
N LEU A 51 -148.44 63.08 -28.93
CA LEU A 51 -149.87 63.33 -28.92
C LEU A 51 -150.21 64.33 -30.02
N ASP A 52 -150.98 63.86 -31.00
CA ASP A 52 -151.79 64.72 -31.85
C ASP A 52 -152.94 65.30 -31.00
N GLY A 53 -153.34 66.54 -31.28
CA GLY A 53 -154.05 67.38 -30.31
C GLY A 53 -154.71 68.61 -30.91
N LEU A 54 -155.44 68.41 -32.01
CA LEU A 54 -156.23 69.44 -32.67
C LEU A 54 -157.40 69.95 -31.81
N ARG A 55 -157.64 71.28 -31.88
CA ARG A 55 -158.91 71.99 -31.60
C ARG A 55 -159.40 72.01 -30.13
N GLU A 56 -160.17 73.01 -29.70
CA GLU A 56 -160.36 74.43 -30.10
C GLU A 56 -161.12 75.13 -28.95
N GLU A 57 -161.11 76.46 -28.92
CA GLU A 57 -162.30 77.34 -28.74
C GLU A 57 -161.94 78.72 -28.18
N ASN A 58 -162.14 79.76 -28.99
CA ASN A 58 -162.70 81.02 -28.49
C ASN A 58 -164.22 80.93 -28.74
N SER A 59 -164.99 80.38 -27.78
CA SER A 59 -166.44 80.27 -27.92
C SER A 59 -167.17 81.52 -27.44
N SER A 60 -168.01 82.08 -28.30
CA SER A 60 -169.19 82.87 -27.95
C SER A 60 -170.18 82.85 -29.13
N PRO A 61 -171.49 82.73 -28.86
CA PRO A 61 -172.16 81.52 -29.37
C PRO A 61 -173.55 81.76 -29.99
N LEU A 62 -174.26 80.63 -30.22
CA LEU A 62 -175.71 80.48 -30.48
C LEU A 62 -176.15 80.53 -31.97
N PRO A 63 -177.20 79.78 -32.33
CA PRO A 63 -177.49 78.42 -31.86
C PRO A 63 -177.88 77.45 -32.99
N SER A 64 -177.78 76.15 -32.72
CA SER A 64 -178.41 75.13 -33.55
C SER A 64 -179.93 75.09 -33.34
N VAL A 65 -180.69 75.19 -34.44
CA VAL A 65 -182.09 74.78 -34.49
C VAL A 65 -182.26 73.82 -35.65
N SER A 66 -182.70 72.60 -35.35
CA SER A 66 -183.02 71.57 -36.33
C SER A 66 -184.49 71.22 -36.25
N SER A 67 -185.06 70.88 -37.41
CA SER A 67 -186.28 70.09 -37.60
C SER A 67 -187.66 70.75 -37.45
N LYS A 68 -188.36 70.72 -38.60
CA LYS A 68 -189.79 70.41 -38.81
C LYS A 68 -190.84 71.49 -38.54
N GLY A 69 -191.68 71.68 -39.58
CA GLY A 69 -193.02 72.25 -39.49
C GLY A 69 -193.10 73.76 -39.74
N GLU A 70 -194.13 74.29 -40.39
CA GLU A 70 -195.24 73.64 -41.10
C GLU A 70 -195.68 74.49 -42.32
N ASN A 71 -196.56 73.86 -43.11
CA ASN A 71 -197.39 74.33 -44.22
C ASN A 71 -197.72 75.83 -44.35
N ASN A 72 -197.91 76.23 -45.62
CA ASN A 72 -198.83 77.25 -46.12
C ASN A 72 -199.75 77.97 -45.11
N LEU A 73 -199.85 79.29 -45.23
CA LEU A 73 -201.04 79.90 -45.86
C LEU A 73 -200.84 81.39 -46.21
N GLU A 74 -201.63 81.87 -47.17
CA GLU A 74 -201.79 83.31 -47.42
C GLU A 74 -202.50 84.01 -46.25
N CYS A 75 -202.19 85.28 -46.04
CA CYS A 75 -203.11 86.23 -45.40
C CYS A 75 -203.37 87.40 -46.35
N LYS A 76 -204.21 87.12 -47.36
CA LYS A 76 -204.99 88.14 -48.06
C LYS A 76 -206.10 88.67 -47.13
N LEU A 77 -206.85 89.64 -47.66
CA LEU A 77 -208.00 90.34 -47.06
C LEU A 77 -207.54 91.49 -46.14
N ASN A 78 -208.03 92.72 -46.30
CA ASN A 78 -209.44 93.15 -46.36
C ASN A 78 -210.12 92.85 -45.00
N ASP A 79 -210.96 93.73 -44.44
CA ASP A 79 -211.93 94.57 -45.14
C ASP A 79 -211.93 96.05 -44.78
N GLY A 80 -212.66 96.82 -45.59
CA GLY A 80 -212.73 98.27 -45.51
C GLY A 80 -213.47 98.77 -44.26
N ILE A 81 -212.73 99.32 -43.31
CA ILE A 81 -213.21 100.47 -42.54
C ILE A 81 -212.66 101.72 -43.23
N GLN A 82 -213.56 102.60 -43.69
CA GLN A 82 -213.20 103.84 -44.37
C GLN A 82 -212.63 104.85 -43.36
N LEU A 83 -211.34 104.70 -43.04
CA LEU A 83 -210.62 105.49 -42.04
C LEU A 83 -210.80 106.99 -42.30
N SER A 84 -211.21 107.72 -41.28
CA SER A 84 -211.30 109.17 -41.37
C SER A 84 -209.90 109.76 -41.61
N ILE A 85 -209.83 110.92 -42.26
CA ILE A 85 -208.58 111.70 -42.41
C ILE A 85 -207.92 111.95 -41.03
N LYS A 86 -208.73 112.01 -39.96
CA LYS A 86 -208.25 112.11 -38.57
C LYS A 86 -207.52 110.85 -38.09
N ASP A 87 -207.92 109.67 -38.54
CA ASP A 87 -207.34 108.39 -38.12
C ASP A 87 -206.11 108.02 -38.95
N ILE A 88 -206.10 108.38 -40.23
CA ILE A 88 -204.89 108.36 -41.06
C ILE A 88 -203.81 109.23 -40.40
N LYS A 89 -204.14 110.47 -39.98
CA LYS A 89 -203.18 111.32 -39.25
C LYS A 89 -202.74 110.77 -37.88
N LYS A 90 -203.54 109.93 -37.21
CA LYS A 90 -203.09 109.24 -35.98
C LYS A 90 -202.08 108.14 -36.31
N LEU A 91 -202.33 107.38 -37.38
CA LEU A 91 -201.42 106.34 -37.87
C LEU A 91 -200.11 106.95 -38.38
N GLU A 92 -200.18 108.01 -39.17
CA GLU A 92 -199.03 108.79 -39.67
C GLU A 92 -198.17 109.32 -38.51
N ASN A 93 -198.75 110.03 -37.54
CA ASN A 93 -198.03 110.48 -36.33
C ASN A 93 -197.40 109.31 -35.54
N ARG A 94 -198.07 108.15 -35.48
CA ARG A 94 -197.59 106.97 -34.76
C ARG A 94 -196.50 106.22 -35.52
N GLU A 95 -196.57 106.17 -36.84
CA GLU A 95 -195.50 105.72 -37.72
C GLU A 95 -194.28 106.64 -37.57
N ASP A 96 -194.50 107.95 -37.51
CA ASP A 96 -193.45 108.95 -37.33
C ASP A 96 -192.79 108.85 -35.93
N GLU A 97 -193.56 108.53 -34.89
CA GLU A 97 -192.99 108.10 -33.59
C GLU A 97 -192.19 106.79 -33.71
N TRP A 98 -192.68 105.79 -34.44
CA TRP A 98 -191.97 104.52 -34.62
C TRP A 98 -190.68 104.69 -35.42
N ARG A 99 -190.68 105.51 -36.47
CA ARG A 99 -189.48 105.91 -37.23
C ARG A 99 -188.48 106.63 -36.32
N LYS A 100 -188.93 107.58 -35.50
CA LYS A 100 -188.06 108.28 -34.52
C LYS A 100 -187.53 107.33 -33.43
N ARG A 101 -188.32 106.35 -32.97
CA ARG A 101 -187.87 105.29 -32.04
C ARG A 101 -186.86 104.34 -32.70
N LEU A 102 -187.10 103.96 -33.96
CA LEU A 102 -186.23 103.09 -34.74
C LEU A 102 -184.88 103.76 -35.01
N ILE A 103 -184.87 104.96 -35.59
CA ILE A 103 -183.65 105.76 -35.82
C ILE A 103 -182.88 105.99 -34.51
N LYS A 104 -183.58 106.25 -33.40
CA LYS A 104 -182.94 106.38 -32.08
C LYS A 104 -182.34 105.05 -31.60
N LYS A 105 -182.95 103.91 -31.90
CA LYS A 105 -182.41 102.58 -31.57
C LYS A 105 -181.27 102.15 -32.50
N GLU A 106 -181.34 102.46 -33.78
CA GLU A 106 -180.25 102.27 -34.75
C GLU A 106 -179.03 103.10 -34.33
N ALA A 107 -179.22 104.37 -33.97
CA ALA A 107 -178.15 105.21 -33.43
C ALA A 107 -177.61 104.73 -32.07
N GLU A 108 -178.47 104.21 -31.18
CA GLU A 108 -178.05 103.60 -29.91
C GLU A 108 -177.24 102.31 -30.12
N ILE A 109 -177.59 101.50 -31.13
CA ILE A 109 -176.87 100.29 -31.51
C ILE A 109 -175.56 100.64 -32.21
N LEU A 110 -175.56 101.55 -33.19
CA LEU A 110 -174.34 102.01 -33.87
C LEU A 110 -173.34 102.59 -32.87
N LYS A 111 -173.76 103.50 -31.99
CA LYS A 111 -172.90 104.06 -30.94
C LYS A 111 -172.41 103.02 -29.94
N ARG A 112 -173.14 101.92 -29.75
CA ARG A 112 -172.70 100.79 -28.93
C ARG A 112 -171.65 99.94 -29.64
N MET A 113 -171.83 99.69 -30.94
CA MET A 113 -170.85 98.96 -31.76
C MET A 113 -169.57 99.78 -31.94
N GLU A 114 -169.68 101.08 -32.25
CA GLU A 114 -168.58 102.05 -32.31
C GLU A 114 -167.77 102.05 -31.01
N LYS A 115 -168.43 102.21 -29.86
CA LYS A 115 -167.76 102.11 -28.54
C LYS A 115 -167.14 100.74 -28.28
N GLN A 116 -167.74 99.65 -28.76
CA GLN A 116 -167.14 98.31 -28.65
C GLN A 116 -165.92 98.16 -29.58
N GLU A 117 -165.94 98.71 -30.79
CA GLU A 117 -164.81 98.73 -31.72
C GLU A 117 -163.65 99.56 -31.14
N GLU A 118 -163.94 100.74 -30.57
CA GLU A 118 -162.97 101.55 -29.83
C GLU A 118 -162.37 100.78 -28.64
N GLU A 119 -163.21 100.13 -27.81
CA GLU A 119 -162.73 99.29 -26.69
C GLU A 119 -161.87 98.12 -27.17
N TRP A 120 -162.24 97.43 -28.25
CA TRP A 120 -161.45 96.34 -28.83
C TRP A 120 -160.13 96.84 -29.41
N LYS A 121 -160.13 98.01 -30.08
CA LYS A 121 -158.95 98.65 -30.66
C LYS A 121 -157.97 99.10 -29.57
N VAL A 122 -158.46 99.66 -28.47
CA VAL A 122 -157.65 99.98 -27.28
C VAL A 122 -157.08 98.71 -26.66
N ARG A 123 -157.90 97.68 -26.39
CA ARG A 123 -157.43 96.40 -25.83
C ARG A 123 -156.39 95.72 -26.72
N LEU A 124 -156.56 95.78 -28.04
CA LEU A 124 -155.61 95.23 -29.02
C LEU A 124 -154.27 95.98 -28.97
N PHE A 125 -154.30 97.31 -28.95
CA PHE A 125 -153.09 98.13 -28.84
C PHE A 125 -152.38 97.99 -27.47
N GLU A 126 -153.14 97.85 -26.39
CA GLU A 126 -152.60 97.54 -25.06
C GLU A 126 -151.92 96.16 -25.04
N LYS A 127 -152.55 95.14 -25.64
CA LYS A 127 -151.95 93.81 -25.80
C LYS A 127 -150.73 93.84 -26.71
N GLU A 128 -150.74 94.55 -27.83
CA GLU A 128 -149.56 94.76 -28.69
C GLU A 128 -148.41 95.39 -27.89
N LYS A 129 -148.71 96.41 -27.08
CA LYS A 129 -147.75 97.10 -26.21
C LYS A 129 -147.22 96.22 -25.07
N GLU A 130 -148.03 95.28 -24.55
CA GLU A 130 -147.58 94.23 -23.63
C GLU A 130 -146.66 93.22 -24.34
N TRP A 131 -147.10 92.62 -25.46
CA TRP A 131 -146.31 91.68 -26.25
C TRP A 131 -144.95 92.27 -26.66
N LYS A 132 -144.93 93.53 -27.12
CA LYS A 132 -143.70 94.24 -27.47
C LYS A 132 -142.75 94.38 -26.28
N LYS A 133 -143.25 94.66 -25.07
CA LYS A 133 -142.44 94.68 -23.83
C LYS A 133 -141.94 93.28 -23.43
N VAL A 134 -142.72 92.23 -23.68
CA VAL A 134 -142.30 90.83 -23.41
C VAL A 134 -141.18 90.44 -24.37
N ILE A 135 -141.34 90.69 -25.67
CA ILE A 135 -140.32 90.42 -26.69
C ILE A 135 -139.04 91.24 -26.41
N GLU A 136 -139.16 92.52 -26.06
CA GLU A 136 -138.01 93.37 -25.71
C GLU A 136 -137.25 92.84 -24.48
N LYS A 137 -137.95 92.30 -23.48
CA LYS A 137 -137.33 91.63 -22.33
C LYS A 137 -136.64 90.33 -22.74
N GLN A 138 -137.32 89.47 -23.49
CA GLN A 138 -136.79 88.18 -23.95
C GLN A 138 -135.55 88.34 -24.83
N GLU A 139 -135.52 89.33 -25.73
CA GLU A 139 -134.34 89.60 -26.56
C GLU A 139 -133.19 90.17 -25.74
N LYS A 140 -133.44 91.02 -24.73
CA LYS A 140 -132.42 91.49 -23.78
C LYS A 140 -131.88 90.38 -22.87
N GLU A 141 -132.73 89.41 -22.51
CA GLU A 141 -132.36 88.23 -21.73
C GLU A 141 -131.53 87.25 -22.58
N LYS A 142 -131.97 86.97 -23.81
CA LYS A 142 -131.21 86.22 -24.83
C LYS A 142 -129.83 86.84 -25.09
N GLN A 143 -129.73 88.16 -25.26
CA GLN A 143 -128.44 88.84 -25.46
C GLN A 143 -127.49 88.68 -24.26
N ARG A 144 -128.00 88.72 -23.03
CA ARG A 144 -127.20 88.43 -21.82
C ARG A 144 -126.71 86.98 -21.80
N LEU A 145 -127.59 86.03 -22.07
CA LEU A 145 -127.24 84.61 -22.15
C LEU A 145 -126.22 84.33 -23.27
N GLU A 146 -126.36 84.98 -24.44
CA GLU A 146 -125.36 84.90 -25.51
C GLU A 146 -124.00 85.48 -25.10
N GLU A 147 -123.97 86.58 -24.34
CA GLU A 147 -122.73 87.12 -23.77
C GLU A 147 -122.12 86.21 -22.70
N GLU A 148 -122.94 85.62 -21.84
CA GLU A 148 -122.50 84.68 -20.80
C GLU A 148 -121.94 83.40 -21.42
N ILE A 149 -122.59 82.84 -22.45
CA ILE A 149 -122.06 81.73 -23.26
C ILE A 149 -120.72 82.10 -23.90
N LYS A 150 -120.57 83.30 -24.47
CA LYS A 150 -119.29 83.76 -25.04
C LYS A 150 -118.19 83.87 -23.96
N LYS A 151 -118.51 84.38 -22.77
CA LYS A 151 -117.57 84.46 -21.62
C LYS A 151 -117.18 83.06 -21.12
N ILE A 152 -118.14 82.14 -21.03
CA ILE A 152 -117.92 80.74 -20.62
C ILE A 152 -117.05 79.99 -21.65
N GLU A 153 -117.30 80.15 -22.95
CA GLU A 153 -116.52 79.46 -23.98
C GLU A 153 -115.07 79.96 -24.05
N ILE A 154 -114.82 81.28 -23.87
CA ILE A 154 -113.46 81.82 -23.75
C ILE A 154 -112.76 81.27 -22.49
N ALA A 155 -113.44 81.21 -21.34
CA ALA A 155 -112.90 80.64 -20.11
C ALA A 155 -112.62 79.13 -20.24
N LYS A 156 -113.50 78.39 -20.93
CA LYS A 156 -113.32 76.98 -21.26
C LYS A 156 -112.08 76.78 -22.14
N GLN A 157 -111.90 77.58 -23.19
CA GLN A 157 -110.73 77.48 -24.07
C GLN A 157 -109.41 77.78 -23.35
N SER A 158 -109.38 78.74 -22.42
CA SER A 158 -108.17 79.01 -21.61
C SER A 158 -107.90 77.90 -20.60
N LEU A 159 -108.93 77.29 -19.99
CA LEU A 159 -108.79 76.11 -19.14
C LEU A 159 -108.36 74.86 -19.92
N GLU A 160 -108.85 74.66 -21.15
CA GLU A 160 -108.41 73.58 -22.04
C GLU A 160 -106.93 73.74 -22.46
N HIS A 161 -106.44 74.98 -22.59
CA HIS A 161 -105.00 75.24 -22.81
C HIS A 161 -104.19 74.90 -21.56
N ALA A 162 -104.57 75.46 -20.40
CA ALA A 162 -103.88 75.21 -19.14
C ALA A 162 -103.87 73.71 -18.74
N LEU A 163 -104.92 72.96 -19.10
CA LEU A 163 -104.98 71.51 -18.93
C LEU A 163 -103.96 70.78 -19.83
N LYS A 164 -103.82 71.18 -21.10
CA LYS A 164 -102.80 70.62 -22.01
C LYS A 164 -101.39 70.92 -21.53
N ASP A 165 -101.13 72.14 -21.07
CA ASP A 165 -99.85 72.52 -20.47
C ASP A 165 -99.54 71.65 -19.25
N ALA A 166 -100.51 71.47 -18.35
CA ALA A 166 -100.38 70.62 -17.17
C ALA A 166 -100.16 69.14 -17.53
N GLU A 167 -100.82 68.62 -18.56
CA GLU A 167 -100.57 67.27 -19.09
C GLU A 167 -99.18 67.12 -19.69
N GLU A 168 -98.66 68.14 -20.38
CA GLU A 168 -97.28 68.15 -20.88
C GLU A 168 -96.26 68.18 -19.74
N TYR A 169 -96.46 69.03 -18.73
CA TYR A 169 -95.59 69.03 -17.54
C TYR A 169 -95.64 67.69 -16.80
N LYS A 170 -96.82 67.07 -16.69
CA LYS A 170 -96.97 65.71 -16.14
C LYS A 170 -96.20 64.65 -16.94
N LYS A 171 -96.25 64.69 -18.29
CA LYS A 171 -95.48 63.80 -19.17
C LYS A 171 -93.97 64.00 -18.97
N LYS A 172 -93.51 65.26 -18.91
CA LYS A 172 -92.09 65.62 -18.67
C LYS A 172 -91.61 65.18 -17.28
N LEU A 173 -92.46 65.27 -16.26
CA LEU A 173 -92.16 64.77 -14.91
C LEU A 173 -92.01 63.25 -14.87
N TYR A 174 -92.86 62.49 -15.58
CA TYR A 174 -92.69 61.04 -15.68
C TYR A 174 -91.43 60.64 -16.45
N SER A 175 -91.09 61.29 -17.57
CA SER A 175 -89.83 60.98 -18.26
C SER A 175 -88.60 61.28 -17.37
N PHE A 176 -88.61 62.39 -16.62
CA PHE A 176 -87.52 62.66 -15.66
C PHE A 176 -87.48 61.68 -14.49
N GLN A 177 -88.62 61.11 -14.08
CA GLN A 177 -88.66 60.02 -13.09
C GLN A 177 -88.09 58.72 -13.68
N GLU A 178 -88.49 58.33 -14.88
CA GLU A 178 -87.96 57.15 -15.60
C GLU A 178 -86.46 57.27 -15.86
N ASP A 179 -85.95 58.45 -16.22
CA ASP A 179 -84.51 58.73 -16.39
C ASP A 179 -83.75 58.64 -15.05
N ALA A 180 -84.35 59.13 -13.95
CA ALA A 180 -83.75 59.06 -12.61
C ALA A 180 -83.70 57.63 -12.06
N GLU A 181 -84.78 56.86 -12.20
CA GLU A 181 -84.84 55.44 -11.80
C GLU A 181 -83.87 54.58 -12.61
N GLN A 182 -83.68 54.87 -13.90
CA GLN A 182 -82.63 54.25 -14.72
C GLN A 182 -81.22 54.59 -14.20
N LEU A 183 -80.97 55.86 -13.86
CA LEU A 183 -79.66 56.30 -13.36
C LEU A 183 -79.34 55.69 -11.98
N GLU A 184 -80.31 55.58 -11.07
CA GLU A 184 -80.18 54.87 -9.80
C GLU A 184 -79.94 53.37 -10.02
N GLY A 185 -80.59 52.76 -11.02
CA GLY A 185 -80.35 51.39 -11.45
C GLY A 185 -78.91 51.15 -11.93
N PHE A 186 -78.38 52.04 -12.78
CA PHE A 186 -76.98 51.99 -13.21
C PHE A 186 -76.01 52.22 -12.04
N GLN A 187 -76.27 53.20 -11.18
CA GLN A 187 -75.45 53.46 -10.00
C GLN A 187 -75.42 52.26 -9.04
N THR A 188 -76.56 51.60 -8.84
CA THR A 188 -76.67 50.37 -8.04
C THR A 188 -75.89 49.22 -8.65
N GLN A 189 -75.94 49.05 -9.99
CA GLN A 189 -75.18 48.02 -10.69
C GLN A 189 -73.66 48.27 -10.60
N GLU A 190 -73.21 49.51 -10.83
CA GLU A 190 -71.78 49.87 -10.69
C GLU A 190 -71.31 49.77 -9.24
N MET A 191 -72.13 50.15 -8.26
CA MET A 191 -71.79 49.96 -6.85
C MET A 191 -71.66 48.47 -6.49
N ALA A 192 -72.50 47.59 -7.04
CA ALA A 192 -72.38 46.15 -6.87
C ALA A 192 -71.11 45.59 -7.53
N LYS A 193 -70.76 46.04 -8.75
CA LYS A 193 -69.51 45.70 -9.44
C LYS A 193 -68.28 46.12 -8.62
N VAL A 194 -68.23 47.38 -8.18
CA VAL A 194 -67.15 47.94 -7.36
C VAL A 194 -67.02 47.20 -6.03
N LYS A 195 -68.14 46.90 -5.36
CA LYS A 195 -68.14 46.13 -4.10
C LYS A 195 -67.60 44.71 -4.29
N HIS A 196 -67.94 44.04 -5.38
CA HIS A 196 -67.41 42.71 -5.69
C HIS A 196 -65.91 42.74 -6.01
N LEU A 197 -65.46 43.71 -6.81
CA LEU A 197 -64.04 43.91 -7.11
C LEU A 197 -63.22 44.25 -5.86
N LEU A 198 -63.76 45.08 -4.97
CA LEU A 198 -63.13 45.43 -3.70
C LEU A 198 -62.98 44.19 -2.81
N LEU A 199 -64.04 43.41 -2.62
CA LEU A 199 -64.01 42.18 -1.82
C LEU A 199 -63.01 41.14 -2.39
N ALA A 200 -62.95 40.99 -3.72
CA ALA A 200 -62.00 40.10 -4.37
C ALA A 200 -60.53 40.58 -4.17
N LYS A 201 -60.30 41.90 -4.14
CA LYS A 201 -58.98 42.48 -3.86
C LYS A 201 -58.60 42.42 -2.37
N GLU A 202 -59.57 42.54 -1.48
CA GLU A 202 -59.40 42.34 -0.04
C GLU A 202 -58.97 40.90 0.25
N GLN A 203 -59.67 39.90 -0.32
CA GLN A 203 -59.27 38.49 -0.25
C GLN A 203 -57.86 38.24 -0.84
N GLU A 204 -57.55 38.79 -2.03
CA GLU A 204 -56.22 38.65 -2.64
C GLU A 204 -55.09 39.24 -1.77
N VAL A 205 -55.38 40.32 -1.04
CA VAL A 205 -54.45 40.94 -0.08
C VAL A 205 -54.29 40.10 1.19
N ASP A 206 -55.37 39.51 1.72
CA ASP A 206 -55.32 38.62 2.87
C ASP A 206 -54.56 37.31 2.56
N GLU A 207 -54.80 36.70 1.40
CA GLU A 207 -54.07 35.53 0.91
C GLU A 207 -52.57 35.83 0.78
N LYS A 208 -52.20 36.94 0.13
CA LYS A 208 -50.80 37.40 0.04
C LYS A 208 -50.19 37.70 1.40
N THR A 209 -50.95 38.28 2.32
CA THR A 209 -50.52 38.57 3.69
C THR A 209 -50.28 37.27 4.48
N CYS A 210 -51.10 36.24 4.27
CA CYS A 210 -50.90 34.91 4.84
C CYS A 210 -49.62 34.25 4.30
N HIS A 211 -49.42 34.27 2.98
CA HIS A 211 -48.21 33.75 2.34
C HIS A 211 -46.93 34.48 2.81
N LEU A 212 -46.96 35.82 2.92
CA LEU A 212 -45.83 36.60 3.44
C LEU A 212 -45.51 36.26 4.90
N LYS A 213 -46.52 36.06 5.76
CA LYS A 213 -46.32 35.61 7.14
C LYS A 213 -45.68 34.21 7.19
N ALA A 214 -46.14 33.27 6.37
CA ALA A 214 -45.58 31.92 6.28
C ALA A 214 -44.12 31.93 5.82
N ALA A 215 -43.81 32.63 4.71
CA ALA A 215 -42.44 32.77 4.21
C ALA A 215 -41.52 33.49 5.20
N THR A 216 -42.02 34.48 5.96
CA THR A 216 -41.25 35.15 7.00
C THR A 216 -40.91 34.19 8.16
N ALA A 217 -41.85 33.34 8.57
CA ALA A 217 -41.61 32.33 9.60
C ALA A 217 -40.62 31.25 9.14
N GLU A 218 -40.70 30.83 7.88
CA GLU A 218 -39.71 29.91 7.27
C GLU A 218 -38.32 30.52 7.22
N ILE A 219 -38.19 31.79 6.78
CA ILE A 219 -36.93 32.54 6.79
C ILE A 219 -36.35 32.63 8.21
N GLU A 220 -37.17 32.88 9.23
CA GLU A 220 -36.67 32.94 10.61
C GLU A 220 -36.23 31.56 11.13
N SER A 221 -36.97 30.50 10.80
CA SER A 221 -36.55 29.12 11.08
C SER A 221 -35.20 28.81 10.42
N LEU A 222 -35.03 29.15 9.14
CA LEU A 222 -33.77 28.96 8.40
C LEU A 222 -32.62 29.79 8.99
N LYS A 223 -32.86 31.02 9.46
CA LYS A 223 -31.85 31.79 10.21
C LYS A 223 -31.42 31.06 11.48
N THR A 224 -32.37 30.58 12.29
CA THR A 224 -32.02 29.87 13.54
C THR A 224 -31.23 28.59 13.27
N GLU A 225 -31.52 27.90 12.17
CA GLU A 225 -30.75 26.73 11.74
C GLU A 225 -29.35 27.11 11.23
N VAL A 226 -29.20 28.18 10.44
CA VAL A 226 -27.88 28.70 10.05
C VAL A 226 -27.06 29.15 11.26
N SER A 227 -27.68 29.77 12.27
CA SER A 227 -27.02 30.08 13.55
C SER A 227 -26.68 28.83 14.38
N ARG A 228 -27.43 27.73 14.22
CA ARG A 228 -27.09 26.43 14.83
C ARG A 228 -25.89 25.79 14.12
N LEU A 229 -25.90 25.75 12.79
CA LEU A 229 -24.84 25.17 11.97
C LEU A 229 -23.52 25.92 12.13
N ARG A 230 -23.53 27.26 12.19
CA ARG A 230 -22.31 28.06 12.46
C ARG A 230 -21.62 27.66 13.77
N ARG A 231 -22.36 27.39 14.85
CA ARG A 231 -21.75 26.93 16.10
C ARG A 231 -21.09 25.55 15.97
N TYR A 232 -21.63 24.65 15.15
CA TYR A 232 -20.94 23.40 14.83
C TYR A 232 -19.72 23.60 13.91
N GLU A 233 -19.74 24.60 13.03
CA GLU A 233 -18.58 24.99 12.23
C GLU A 233 -17.46 25.53 13.13
N ASP A 234 -17.81 26.37 14.12
CA ASP A 234 -16.89 26.85 15.16
C ASP A 234 -16.35 25.67 16.03
N GLU A 235 -17.22 24.81 16.56
CA GLU A 235 -16.86 23.63 17.36
C GLU A 235 -15.97 22.63 16.57
N LEU A 236 -16.27 22.40 15.28
CA LEU A 236 -15.45 21.55 14.42
C LEU A 236 -14.09 22.19 14.13
N ASN A 237 -14.02 23.51 13.98
CA ASN A 237 -12.78 24.24 13.77
C ASN A 237 -11.89 24.20 15.04
N ASP A 238 -12.46 24.32 16.24
CA ASP A 238 -11.75 24.11 17.51
C ASP A 238 -11.22 22.66 17.65
N ILE A 239 -12.02 21.66 17.26
CA ILE A 239 -11.59 20.25 17.21
C ILE A 239 -10.48 20.05 16.16
N GLN A 240 -10.57 20.71 15.01
CA GLN A 240 -9.55 20.66 13.96
C GLN A 240 -8.25 21.34 14.40
N GLU A 241 -8.32 22.48 15.10
CA GLU A 241 -7.13 23.18 15.58
C GLU A 241 -6.45 22.41 16.72
N THR A 242 -7.22 21.88 17.68
CA THR A 242 -6.70 21.06 18.79
C THR A 242 -6.11 19.73 18.32
N SER A 243 -6.76 19.02 17.39
CA SER A 243 -6.18 17.82 16.77
C SER A 243 -4.95 18.14 15.90
N SER A 244 -4.92 19.28 15.20
CA SER A 244 -3.73 19.75 14.48
C SER A 244 -2.56 20.03 15.43
N LYS A 245 -2.81 20.67 16.58
CA LYS A 245 -1.83 20.90 17.65
C LYS A 245 -1.31 19.58 18.25
N GLN A 246 -2.17 18.57 18.41
CA GLN A 246 -1.74 17.24 18.84
C GLN A 246 -0.88 16.54 17.76
N ILE A 247 -1.22 16.67 16.48
CA ILE A 247 -0.45 16.10 15.36
C ILE A 247 0.93 16.76 15.23
N THR A 248 1.04 18.09 15.42
CA THR A 248 2.35 18.76 15.39
C THR A 248 3.20 18.40 16.62
N GLN A 249 2.60 18.30 17.81
CA GLN A 249 3.30 17.83 19.00
C GLN A 249 3.81 16.38 18.84
N LEU A 250 2.96 15.45 18.40
CA LEU A 250 3.34 14.05 18.15
C LEU A 250 4.43 13.91 17.08
N LYS A 251 4.44 14.77 16.05
CA LYS A 251 5.54 14.83 15.07
C LYS A 251 6.86 15.28 15.72
N LEU A 252 6.82 16.31 16.56
CA LEU A 252 8.00 16.82 17.26
C LEU A 252 8.55 15.80 18.26
N ASP A 253 7.68 15.08 18.97
CA ASP A 253 8.07 13.98 19.86
C ASP A 253 8.61 12.76 19.09
N LEU A 254 8.05 12.44 17.92
CA LEU A 254 8.57 11.41 17.02
C LEU A 254 9.96 11.79 16.47
N GLU A 255 10.19 13.03 16.08
CA GLU A 255 11.49 13.50 15.59
C GLU A 255 12.55 13.56 16.70
N ASN A 256 12.14 13.97 17.92
CA ASN A 256 12.97 13.95 19.13
C ASN A 256 13.35 12.51 19.54
N THR A 257 12.40 11.57 19.53
CA THR A 257 12.68 10.15 19.81
C THR A 257 13.49 9.48 18.70
N THR A 258 13.27 9.83 17.43
CA THR A 258 14.10 9.38 16.30
C THR A 258 15.54 9.89 16.42
N SER A 259 15.73 11.15 16.84
CA SER A 259 17.04 11.75 17.09
C SER A 259 17.78 11.12 18.27
N LYS A 260 17.05 10.75 19.34
CA LYS A 260 17.61 9.95 20.45
C LYS A 260 17.97 8.54 20.00
N LEU A 261 17.13 7.90 19.19
CA LEU A 261 17.39 6.56 18.66
C LEU A 261 18.61 6.54 17.73
N SER A 262 18.79 7.55 16.87
CA SER A 262 19.97 7.65 16.01
C SER A 262 21.25 7.95 16.81
N ALA A 263 21.17 8.80 17.83
CA ALA A 263 22.28 9.03 18.77
C ALA A 263 22.71 7.73 19.47
N VAL A 264 21.77 7.01 20.09
CA VAL A 264 22.04 5.70 20.73
C VAL A 264 22.54 4.67 19.72
N THR A 265 22.04 4.67 18.48
CA THR A 265 22.52 3.77 17.42
C THR A 265 23.98 4.06 17.04
N ASN A 266 24.35 5.34 16.97
CA ASN A 266 25.74 5.76 16.72
C ASN A 266 26.67 5.42 17.90
N GLU A 267 26.21 5.59 19.14
CA GLU A 267 26.94 5.13 20.34
C GLU A 267 27.15 3.61 20.32
N LEU A 268 26.12 2.83 19.97
CA LEU A 268 26.20 1.36 19.87
C LEU A 268 27.15 0.91 18.74
N ALA A 269 27.19 1.65 17.62
CA ALA A 269 28.15 1.42 16.55
C ALA A 269 29.59 1.74 16.99
N ASN A 270 29.82 2.85 17.69
CA ASN A 270 31.12 3.20 18.26
C ASN A 270 31.61 2.17 19.31
N LEU A 271 30.70 1.69 20.17
CA LEU A 271 30.98 0.63 21.13
C LEU A 271 31.32 -0.70 20.45
N ARG A 272 30.63 -1.06 19.35
CA ARG A 272 31.00 -2.23 18.52
C ARG A 272 32.40 -2.09 17.92
N LEU A 273 32.72 -0.96 17.29
CA LEU A 273 34.06 -0.72 16.73
C LEU A 273 35.16 -0.75 17.81
N SER A 274 34.86 -0.29 19.03
CA SER A 274 35.78 -0.41 20.15
C SER A 274 35.91 -1.84 20.66
N LEU A 275 34.82 -2.63 20.67
CA LEU A 275 34.83 -4.04 21.04
C LEU A 275 35.59 -4.89 20.01
N GLU A 276 35.44 -4.63 18.72
CA GLU A 276 36.22 -5.29 17.65
C GLU A 276 37.72 -4.95 17.76
N ARG A 277 38.06 -3.71 18.13
CA ARG A 277 39.45 -3.32 18.45
C ARG A 277 39.98 -4.09 19.65
N GLU A 278 39.22 -4.21 20.74
CA GLU A 278 39.66 -4.98 21.90
C GLU A 278 39.69 -6.49 21.63
N GLN A 279 38.82 -7.03 20.79
CA GLN A 279 38.88 -8.43 20.35
C GLN A 279 40.12 -8.71 19.48
N SER A 280 40.47 -7.80 18.56
CA SER A 280 41.69 -7.92 17.75
C SER A 280 42.95 -7.74 18.61
N ASN A 281 43.00 -6.77 19.52
CA ASN A 281 44.04 -6.64 20.55
C ASN A 281 44.18 -7.95 21.36
N ASN A 282 43.08 -8.51 21.86
CA ASN A 282 43.08 -9.76 22.64
C ASN A 282 43.54 -10.96 21.79
N SER A 283 43.23 -10.99 20.49
CA SER A 283 43.72 -12.03 19.57
C SER A 283 45.23 -11.93 19.32
N SER A 284 45.77 -10.71 19.21
CA SER A 284 47.21 -10.46 19.11
C SER A 284 47.94 -10.88 20.38
N LEU A 285 47.41 -10.51 21.56
CA LEU A 285 47.96 -10.92 22.86
C LEU A 285 47.89 -12.44 23.06
N ARG A 286 46.87 -13.13 22.52
CA ARG A 286 46.81 -14.60 22.53
C ARG A 286 47.87 -15.24 21.63
N LEU A 287 48.14 -14.67 20.47
CA LEU A 287 49.22 -15.13 19.59
C LEU A 287 50.60 -14.90 20.24
N GLU A 288 50.81 -13.75 20.87
CA GLU A 288 52.03 -13.43 21.61
C GLU A 288 52.21 -14.35 22.83
N LEU A 289 51.15 -14.61 23.61
CA LEU A 289 51.18 -15.60 24.70
C LEU A 289 51.46 -17.01 24.19
N ALA A 290 50.87 -17.43 23.07
CA ALA A 290 51.14 -18.75 22.48
C ALA A 290 52.62 -18.88 22.03
N TYR A 291 53.17 -17.83 21.42
CA TYR A 291 54.59 -17.77 21.04
C TYR A 291 55.52 -17.77 22.25
N LEU A 292 55.19 -17.04 23.32
CA LEU A 292 55.94 -17.08 24.58
C LEU A 292 55.82 -18.43 25.30
N GLN A 293 54.69 -19.13 25.16
CA GLN A 293 54.55 -20.52 25.63
C GLN A 293 55.37 -21.50 24.80
N GLU A 294 55.44 -21.34 23.47
CA GLU A 294 56.29 -22.14 22.58
C GLU A 294 57.78 -21.95 22.93
N ILE A 295 58.23 -20.70 23.13
CA ILE A 295 59.58 -20.41 23.63
C ILE A 295 59.80 -21.08 24.99
N LEU A 296 58.90 -20.89 25.96
CA LEU A 296 59.04 -21.46 27.30
C LEU A 296 59.09 -23.00 27.30
N GLU A 297 58.33 -23.66 26.43
CA GLU A 297 58.35 -25.12 26.32
C GLU A 297 59.61 -25.61 25.56
N SER A 298 60.13 -24.84 24.61
CA SER A 298 61.43 -25.10 23.99
C SER A 298 62.59 -24.97 25.00
N GLU A 299 62.58 -23.94 25.84
CA GLU A 299 63.55 -23.75 26.94
C GLU A 299 63.41 -24.82 28.04
N ARG A 300 62.21 -25.38 28.23
CA ARG A 300 62.02 -26.57 29.06
C ARG A 300 62.59 -27.82 28.42
N SER A 301 62.46 -28.00 27.10
CA SER A 301 63.07 -29.12 26.38
C SER A 301 64.59 -29.06 26.46
N THR A 302 65.19 -27.91 26.13
CA THR A 302 66.66 -27.73 26.24
C THR A 302 67.13 -27.90 27.69
N THR A 303 66.39 -27.40 28.68
CA THR A 303 66.68 -27.64 30.11
C THR A 303 66.57 -29.12 30.49
N ALA A 304 65.63 -29.87 29.93
CA ALA A 304 65.49 -31.31 30.16
C ALA A 304 66.60 -32.11 29.48
N GLU A 305 66.96 -31.76 28.25
CA GLU A 305 68.08 -32.33 27.49
C GLU A 305 69.42 -32.07 28.21
N LEU A 306 69.64 -30.85 28.72
CA LEU A 306 70.80 -30.47 29.53
C LEU A 306 70.84 -31.21 30.88
N ARG A 307 69.69 -31.50 31.50
CA ARG A 307 69.62 -32.36 32.70
C ARG A 307 69.98 -33.80 32.36
N ILE A 308 69.53 -34.32 31.21
CA ILE A 308 69.84 -35.68 30.76
C ILE A 308 71.32 -35.82 30.39
N SER A 309 71.95 -34.82 29.76
CA SER A 309 73.39 -34.84 29.49
C SER A 309 74.22 -34.65 30.75
N PHE A 310 73.80 -33.78 31.68
CA PHE A 310 74.45 -33.65 33.00
C PHE A 310 74.41 -34.94 33.82
N GLU A 311 73.27 -35.64 33.85
CA GLU A 311 73.17 -36.91 34.59
C GLU A 311 74.04 -38.01 33.95
N LYS A 312 74.13 -38.05 32.61
CA LYS A 312 75.10 -38.92 31.90
C LYS A 312 76.55 -38.59 32.23
N GLU A 313 76.94 -37.32 32.19
CA GLU A 313 78.30 -36.88 32.53
C GLU A 313 78.65 -37.23 33.99
N LYS A 314 77.66 -37.12 34.90
CA LYS A 314 77.77 -37.54 36.29
C LYS A 314 77.97 -39.06 36.40
N ASP A 315 77.17 -39.86 35.69
CA ASP A 315 77.26 -41.32 35.70
C ASP A 315 78.57 -41.81 35.04
N GLU A 316 79.05 -41.14 33.99
CA GLU A 316 80.36 -41.40 33.37
C GLU A 316 81.52 -41.02 34.31
N LYS A 317 81.43 -39.90 35.03
CA LYS A 317 82.36 -39.54 36.12
C LYS A 317 82.37 -40.61 37.23
N ASP A 318 81.22 -41.07 37.68
CA ASP A 318 81.13 -42.03 38.78
C ASP A 318 81.57 -43.44 38.34
N ALA A 319 81.35 -43.81 37.06
CA ALA A 319 81.97 -44.98 36.44
C ALA A 319 83.50 -44.83 36.27
N ALA A 320 84.01 -43.62 35.98
CA ALA A 320 85.44 -43.34 35.94
C ALA A 320 86.09 -43.41 37.34
N LEU A 321 85.39 -42.96 38.39
CA LEU A 321 85.81 -43.14 39.78
C LEU A 321 85.84 -44.62 40.17
N LEU A 322 84.85 -45.42 39.77
CA LEU A 322 84.85 -46.87 39.96
C LEU A 322 86.04 -47.55 39.24
N ARG A 323 86.34 -47.16 38.00
CA ARG A 323 87.56 -47.62 37.30
C ARG A 323 88.84 -47.19 38.02
N ASN A 324 88.90 -45.96 38.55
CA ASN A 324 90.07 -45.47 39.27
C ASN A 324 90.29 -46.23 40.59
N ALA A 325 89.21 -46.55 41.31
CA ALA A 325 89.25 -47.42 42.49
C ALA A 325 89.71 -48.85 42.14
N GLN A 326 89.17 -49.44 41.06
CA GLN A 326 89.57 -50.76 40.56
C GLN A 326 91.06 -50.79 40.20
N VAL A 327 91.54 -49.83 39.41
CA VAL A 327 92.96 -49.73 39.03
C VAL A 327 93.85 -49.49 40.25
N SER A 328 93.38 -48.73 41.25
CA SER A 328 94.12 -48.54 42.51
C SER A 328 94.22 -49.84 43.31
N GLN A 329 93.16 -50.65 43.34
CA GLN A 329 93.15 -51.97 43.97
C GLN A 329 94.09 -52.94 43.23
N ASP A 330 94.05 -52.96 41.90
CA ASP A 330 94.92 -53.81 41.08
C ASP A 330 96.41 -53.42 41.24
N ILE A 331 96.71 -52.12 41.34
CA ILE A 331 98.05 -51.60 41.67
C ILE A 331 98.51 -52.09 43.05
N GLU A 332 97.65 -52.09 44.07
CA GLU A 332 98.02 -52.56 45.41
C GLU A 332 98.25 -54.08 45.45
N ILE A 333 97.46 -54.85 44.70
CA ILE A 333 97.68 -56.30 44.49
C ILE A 333 99.03 -56.56 43.79
N VAL A 334 99.38 -55.76 42.78
CA VAL A 334 100.67 -55.85 42.08
C VAL A 334 101.84 -55.48 43.02
N LYS A 335 101.73 -54.41 43.81
CA LYS A 335 102.75 -54.07 44.84
C LYS A 335 102.94 -55.19 45.86
N GLN A 336 101.84 -55.80 46.31
CA GLN A 336 101.92 -56.90 47.29
C GLN A 336 102.61 -58.13 46.69
N LYS A 337 102.35 -58.46 45.43
CA LYS A 337 103.10 -59.50 44.69
C LYS A 337 104.57 -59.14 44.51
N ASN A 338 104.89 -57.89 44.17
CA ASN A 338 106.28 -57.45 44.02
C ASN A 338 107.05 -57.56 45.35
N ARG A 339 106.45 -57.15 46.48
CA ARG A 339 107.03 -57.36 47.82
C ARG A 339 107.23 -58.83 48.16
N GLN A 340 106.30 -59.71 47.76
CA GLN A 340 106.45 -61.15 47.95
C GLN A 340 107.67 -61.67 47.16
N GLN A 341 107.84 -61.22 45.91
CA GLN A 341 109.00 -61.57 45.07
C GLN A 341 110.31 -60.92 45.54
N GLU A 342 110.27 -59.73 46.15
CA GLU A 342 111.45 -59.10 46.79
C GLU A 342 111.95 -59.95 47.96
N ILE A 343 111.04 -60.43 48.82
CA ILE A 343 111.37 -61.34 49.94
C ILE A 343 111.92 -62.67 49.41
N GLU A 344 111.26 -63.27 48.41
CA GLU A 344 111.68 -64.53 47.79
C GLU A 344 113.06 -64.43 47.11
N ASN A 345 113.36 -63.29 46.46
CA ASN A 345 114.70 -63.00 45.96
C ASN A 345 115.72 -62.80 47.10
N MET A 346 115.34 -62.21 48.23
CA MET A 346 116.23 -62.02 49.37
C MET A 346 116.61 -63.36 50.03
N GLU A 347 115.65 -64.28 50.15
CA GLU A 347 115.89 -65.66 50.61
C GLU A 347 116.75 -66.46 49.62
N LEU A 348 116.50 -66.31 48.31
CA LEU A 348 117.33 -66.92 47.26
C LEU A 348 118.76 -66.36 47.26
N GLN A 349 118.95 -65.05 47.44
CA GLN A 349 120.28 -64.43 47.50
C GLN A 349 121.05 -64.91 48.74
N SER A 350 120.45 -64.88 49.93
CA SER A 350 121.10 -65.39 51.15
C SER A 350 121.48 -66.87 51.04
N ARG A 351 120.72 -67.64 50.24
CA ARG A 351 121.00 -69.03 49.91
C ARG A 351 122.09 -69.20 48.83
N VAL A 352 122.28 -68.24 47.93
CA VAL A 352 123.46 -68.15 47.05
C VAL A 352 124.70 -67.83 47.88
N ASP A 353 124.66 -66.79 48.72
CA ASP A 353 125.79 -66.36 49.55
C ASP A 353 126.34 -67.52 50.42
N ASN A 354 125.44 -68.28 51.07
CA ASN A 354 125.80 -69.48 51.84
C ASN A 354 126.43 -70.58 50.98
N LEU A 355 126.01 -70.74 49.72
CA LEU A 355 126.59 -71.73 48.81
C LEU A 355 127.95 -71.27 48.26
N GLU A 356 128.16 -69.97 48.05
CA GLU A 356 129.45 -69.40 47.65
C GLU A 356 130.49 -69.54 48.77
N ASP A 357 130.15 -69.23 50.02
CA ASP A 357 131.04 -69.45 51.17
C ASP A 357 131.40 -70.94 51.33
N HIS A 358 130.42 -71.83 51.17
CA HIS A 358 130.63 -73.28 51.24
C HIS A 358 131.49 -73.82 50.07
N LEU A 359 131.40 -73.18 48.90
CA LEU A 359 132.25 -73.49 47.73
C LEU A 359 133.68 -72.97 47.92
N VAL A 360 133.85 -71.75 48.44
CA VAL A 360 135.16 -71.16 48.80
C VAL A 360 135.87 -72.00 49.86
N GLY A 361 135.13 -72.55 50.83
CA GLY A 361 135.65 -73.54 51.78
C GLY A 361 136.18 -74.80 51.08
N LYS A 362 135.40 -75.38 50.16
CA LYS A 362 135.79 -76.59 49.41
C LYS A 362 136.95 -76.37 48.45
N VAL A 363 137.09 -75.19 47.84
CA VAL A 363 138.26 -74.84 47.01
C VAL A 363 139.54 -74.83 47.86
N LYS A 364 139.52 -74.23 49.05
CA LYS A 364 140.68 -74.19 49.96
C LYS A 364 141.10 -75.58 50.46
N GLU A 365 140.14 -76.46 50.75
CA GLU A 365 140.43 -77.87 51.04
C GLU A 365 141.09 -78.59 49.85
N ALA A 366 140.60 -78.35 48.62
CA ALA A 366 141.14 -78.96 47.40
C ALA A 366 142.55 -78.48 47.06
N GLU A 367 142.86 -77.19 47.23
CA GLU A 367 144.22 -76.65 47.06
C GLU A 367 145.20 -77.26 48.07
N GLN A 368 144.80 -77.37 49.34
CA GLN A 368 145.62 -77.99 50.38
C GLN A 368 145.88 -79.48 50.08
N ALA A 369 144.87 -80.21 49.58
CA ALA A 369 145.03 -81.58 49.13
C ALA A 369 146.01 -81.68 47.95
N ALA A 370 145.88 -80.83 46.92
CA ALA A 370 146.75 -80.81 45.75
C ALA A 370 148.23 -80.55 46.11
N ILE A 371 148.50 -79.68 47.09
CA ILE A 371 149.86 -79.44 47.59
C ILE A 371 150.44 -80.70 48.23
N THR A 372 149.67 -81.44 49.03
CA THR A 372 150.16 -82.70 49.64
C THR A 372 150.39 -83.80 48.61
N LEU A 373 149.53 -83.90 47.59
CA LEU A 373 149.65 -84.88 46.51
C LEU A 373 150.95 -84.67 45.73
N LYS A 374 151.26 -83.40 45.39
CA LYS A 374 152.50 -82.99 44.70
C LYS A 374 153.78 -83.24 45.51
N GLN A 375 153.69 -83.25 46.85
CA GLN A 375 154.79 -83.67 47.72
C GLN A 375 154.98 -85.20 47.78
N PHE A 376 153.93 -85.99 47.52
CA PHE A 376 154.03 -87.44 47.39
C PHE A 376 154.59 -87.88 46.03
N GLU A 377 154.17 -87.25 44.93
CA GLU A 377 154.72 -87.48 43.58
C GLU A 377 156.26 -87.34 43.56
N LEU A 378 156.77 -86.27 44.18
CA LEU A 378 158.21 -86.00 44.34
C LEU A 378 158.97 -86.99 45.24
N LYS A 379 158.27 -87.83 46.02
CA LYS A 379 158.85 -88.97 46.75
C LYS A 379 158.82 -90.25 45.92
N VAL A 380 157.74 -90.51 45.19
CA VAL A 380 157.61 -91.69 44.31
C VAL A 380 158.69 -91.68 43.23
N ALA A 381 158.89 -90.56 42.54
CA ALA A 381 159.91 -90.43 41.50
C ALA A 381 161.34 -90.78 41.99
N LYS A 382 161.66 -90.43 43.24
CA LYS A 382 162.97 -90.73 43.87
C LYS A 382 163.12 -92.19 44.30
N LEU A 383 162.01 -92.89 44.57
CA LEU A 383 162.02 -94.32 44.87
C LEU A 383 162.17 -95.15 43.58
N GLU A 384 161.51 -94.77 42.48
CA GLU A 384 161.71 -95.43 41.19
C GLU A 384 163.16 -95.31 40.66
N GLU A 385 163.82 -94.18 40.93
CA GLU A 385 165.23 -94.00 40.55
C GLU A 385 166.17 -94.90 41.38
N ALA A 386 165.84 -95.16 42.65
CA ALA A 386 166.54 -96.16 43.45
C ALA A 386 166.27 -97.60 42.94
N GLU A 387 165.03 -97.91 42.55
CA GLU A 387 164.62 -99.20 41.99
C GLU A 387 165.38 -99.54 40.70
N ARG A 388 165.46 -98.60 39.75
CA ARG A 388 166.20 -98.78 38.48
C ARG A 388 167.71 -99.01 38.71
N ASN A 389 168.27 -98.50 39.80
CA ASN A 389 169.67 -98.73 40.17
C ASN A 389 169.87 -100.11 40.85
N ARG A 390 168.92 -100.55 41.69
CA ARG A 390 168.86 -101.94 42.20
C ARG A 390 168.85 -102.96 41.06
N GLU A 391 168.02 -102.73 40.05
CA GLU A 391 167.89 -103.58 38.87
C GLU A 391 169.14 -103.68 37.98
N LYS A 392 170.04 -102.68 37.99
CA LYS A 392 171.32 -102.74 37.26
C LYS A 392 172.35 -103.60 38.00
N ILE A 393 172.43 -103.48 39.33
CA ILE A 393 173.33 -104.29 40.17
C ILE A 393 172.99 -105.77 40.03
N GLU A 394 171.70 -106.11 40.09
CA GLU A 394 171.22 -107.49 40.02
C GLU A 394 171.41 -108.16 38.65
N ARG A 395 171.49 -107.38 37.55
CA ARG A 395 171.88 -107.90 36.22
C ARG A 395 173.39 -108.14 36.13
N ASN A 396 174.21 -107.25 36.66
CA ASN A 396 175.67 -107.43 36.70
C ASN A 396 176.04 -108.66 37.55
N GLU A 397 175.36 -108.86 38.69
CA GLU A 397 175.56 -110.04 39.54
C GLU A 397 175.22 -111.35 38.81
N ARG A 398 174.13 -111.38 38.04
CA ARG A 398 173.74 -112.55 37.23
C ARG A 398 174.77 -112.87 36.14
N ILE A 399 175.35 -111.87 35.48
CA ILE A 399 176.37 -112.09 34.43
C ILE A 399 177.70 -112.54 35.04
N LEU A 400 178.13 -111.98 36.20
CA LEU A 400 179.30 -112.50 36.91
C LEU A 400 179.09 -113.95 37.36
N LYS A 401 177.88 -114.32 37.82
CA LYS A 401 177.54 -115.71 38.16
C LYS A 401 177.58 -116.65 36.95
N SER A 402 177.15 -116.21 35.76
CA SER A 402 177.29 -116.99 34.53
C SER A 402 178.77 -117.22 34.16
N ASN A 403 179.59 -116.17 34.21
CA ASN A 403 181.02 -116.27 33.94
C ASN A 403 181.76 -117.15 34.95
N LEU A 404 181.27 -117.24 36.19
CA LEU A 404 181.83 -118.10 37.23
C LEU A 404 181.42 -119.57 37.02
N LEU A 405 180.17 -119.84 36.64
CA LEU A 405 179.69 -121.19 36.30
C LEU A 405 180.41 -121.81 35.10
N ASP A 406 180.61 -121.06 34.00
CA ASP A 406 181.34 -121.57 32.83
C ASP A 406 182.82 -121.85 33.14
N LEU A 407 183.42 -121.10 34.07
CA LEU A 407 184.78 -121.36 34.56
C LEU A 407 184.83 -122.55 35.54
N GLU A 408 183.77 -122.80 36.31
CA GLU A 408 183.61 -124.02 37.10
C GLU A 408 183.34 -125.26 36.22
N GLU A 409 182.62 -125.13 35.10
CA GLU A 409 182.37 -126.23 34.16
C GLU A 409 183.65 -126.64 33.41
N GLN A 410 184.47 -125.66 32.99
CA GLN A 410 185.84 -125.87 32.49
C GLN A 410 186.74 -126.61 33.51
N LEU A 411 186.42 -126.55 34.80
CA LEU A 411 187.11 -127.21 35.91
C LEU A 411 186.51 -128.59 36.24
N SER A 412 185.19 -128.74 36.13
CA SER A 412 184.41 -129.93 36.43
C SER A 412 184.64 -131.05 35.41
N GLU A 413 184.57 -130.77 34.11
CA GLU A 413 184.61 -131.82 33.10
C GLU A 413 186.04 -132.37 32.90
N LYS A 414 187.05 -131.48 33.00
CA LYS A 414 188.46 -131.91 33.07
C LYS A 414 188.73 -132.83 34.26
N ASN A 415 188.03 -132.69 35.38
CA ASN A 415 188.16 -133.59 36.53
C ASN A 415 187.39 -134.92 36.40
N LYS A 416 186.40 -135.04 35.50
CA LYS A 416 185.67 -136.30 35.25
C LYS A 416 186.34 -137.16 34.18
N THR A 417 186.71 -136.61 33.02
CA THR A 417 187.26 -137.41 31.91
C THR A 417 188.70 -137.85 32.14
N ILE A 418 189.46 -137.17 33.02
CA ILE A 418 190.75 -137.67 33.54
C ILE A 418 190.61 -139.04 34.23
N LYS A 419 189.43 -139.39 34.79
CA LYS A 419 189.16 -140.75 35.31
C LYS A 419 188.85 -141.77 34.21
N VAL A 420 188.31 -141.35 33.07
CA VAL A 420 187.96 -142.25 31.95
C VAL A 420 189.20 -142.62 31.12
N LEU A 421 190.18 -141.70 31.04
CA LEU A 421 191.52 -141.97 30.49
C LEU A 421 192.26 -143.11 31.21
N GLN A 422 191.86 -143.48 32.43
CA GLN A 422 192.52 -144.53 33.23
C GLN A 422 191.91 -145.93 33.07
N GLN A 423 190.72 -146.07 32.45
CA GLN A 423 190.11 -147.39 32.20
C GLN A 423 190.15 -147.80 30.73
N ARG A 424 189.61 -147.00 29.79
CA ARG A 424 189.38 -147.48 28.42
C ARG A 424 190.64 -147.50 27.54
N LEU A 425 191.71 -146.85 27.99
CA LEU A 425 193.07 -146.97 27.44
C LEU A 425 193.68 -148.37 27.72
N THR A 426 193.15 -149.10 28.70
CA THR A 426 193.49 -150.49 29.01
C THR A 426 192.72 -151.45 28.09
N ASP A 427 191.39 -151.31 28.02
CA ASP A 427 190.52 -152.32 27.41
C ASP A 427 190.45 -152.28 25.87
N MET A 428 190.52 -151.09 25.25
CA MET A 428 190.39 -150.94 23.79
C MET A 428 191.64 -150.35 23.11
N LYS A 429 192.80 -150.74 23.63
CA LYS A 429 194.13 -150.74 23.00
C LYS A 429 194.19 -151.67 21.75
N LYS A 430 193.15 -151.67 20.90
CA LYS A 430 192.96 -152.65 19.80
C LYS A 430 192.16 -152.21 18.55
N THR A 431 191.23 -151.24 18.60
CA THR A 431 190.20 -151.12 17.51
C THR A 431 189.88 -149.70 16.97
N LEU A 432 190.86 -149.06 16.30
CA LEU A 432 190.76 -148.35 14.99
C LEU A 432 189.80 -147.12 14.70
N GLN A 433 190.41 -145.96 14.33
CA GLN A 433 190.22 -145.12 13.08
C GLN A 433 188.99 -144.13 12.75
N ARG A 434 189.26 -142.78 12.53
CA ARG A 434 188.72 -141.73 11.51
C ARG A 434 187.41 -140.75 11.65
N GLU A 435 187.49 -139.35 11.43
CA GLU A 435 186.66 -138.23 10.64
C GLU A 435 185.22 -137.41 11.03
N LEU A 436 184.69 -136.13 10.54
CA LEU A 436 183.22 -135.35 10.51
C LEU A 436 182.80 -133.71 10.16
N LYS A 437 181.50 -133.05 10.04
CA LYS A 437 180.99 -131.53 9.60
C LYS A 437 179.49 -130.71 9.83
N ILE A 438 179.08 -129.39 9.39
CA ILE A 438 177.86 -128.33 9.77
C ILE A 438 176.87 -127.32 8.77
N PRO A 439 175.85 -126.32 9.14
CA PRO A 439 174.74 -125.39 8.35
C PRO A 439 173.97 -123.90 8.79
N SER A 440 173.03 -123.05 8.05
CA SER A 440 171.96 -121.84 8.46
C SER A 440 171.18 -120.68 7.45
N SER A 441 170.03 -119.79 7.72
CA SER A 441 169.34 -118.48 6.96
C SER A 441 167.85 -117.68 7.27
N SER A 442 167.36 -116.36 6.83
CA SER A 442 165.91 -115.58 6.93
C SER A 442 165.46 -113.99 6.48
N LEU A 443 164.17 -113.39 6.13
CA LEU A 443 163.61 -111.86 5.86
C LEU A 443 161.99 -111.28 5.64
N ASP A 444 161.58 -109.89 5.48
CA ASP A 444 160.42 -108.96 4.74
C ASP A 444 159.02 -108.08 5.20
N SER A 445 158.34 -106.99 4.50
CA SER A 445 157.03 -106.03 4.80
C SER A 445 156.25 -104.86 3.80
N ASP A 446 155.03 -104.09 4.01
CA ASP A 446 154.16 -103.01 3.10
C ASP A 446 152.92 -101.89 3.56
N ALA A 447 152.10 -100.99 2.75
CA ALA A 447 151.03 -99.78 3.06
C ALA A 447 149.77 -99.08 2.10
N GLU A 448 148.94 -97.91 2.37
CA GLU A 448 147.62 -97.20 1.66
C GLU A 448 147.22 -95.53 1.70
N ALA A 449 146.12 -94.61 1.40
CA ALA A 449 144.56 -94.30 1.05
C ALA A 449 143.89 -92.79 0.54
N SER A 450 142.52 -92.37 0.29
CA SER A 450 141.79 -90.95 -0.15
C SER A 450 140.11 -90.67 -0.23
N ALA A 451 139.13 -89.66 -0.63
CA ALA A 451 138.70 -88.21 -1.25
C ALA A 451 137.12 -87.52 -1.21
N ALA A 452 136.56 -86.36 -1.89
CA ALA A 452 135.13 -85.54 -1.83
C ALA A 452 134.51 -84.51 -3.06
N ILE A 453 133.43 -83.55 -3.31
CA ILE A 453 132.10 -82.70 -2.86
C ILE A 453 131.12 -81.77 -3.94
N LEU A 454 129.92 -80.95 -3.72
CA LEU A 454 128.81 -80.24 -4.73
C LEU A 454 127.78 -78.88 -4.47
N ASN A 455 126.83 -78.22 -5.38
CA ASN A 455 125.77 -76.96 -5.23
C ASN A 455 124.56 -76.34 -6.31
N PRO A 456 123.56 -75.27 -6.13
CA PRO A 456 122.25 -74.73 -6.96
C PRO A 456 121.57 -73.15 -7.19
N SER A 457 120.29 -72.74 -7.76
CA SER A 457 119.61 -71.27 -8.11
C SER A 457 117.98 -70.78 -8.42
N SER A 458 117.45 -69.57 -9.06
CA SER A 458 115.98 -68.79 -9.16
C SER A 458 115.31 -67.97 -10.51
N SER A 459 114.24 -67.03 -10.89
CA SER A 459 113.04 -65.94 -10.60
C SER A 459 112.08 -65.29 -11.88
N LYS A 460 111.05 -64.28 -12.18
CA LYS A 460 109.81 -63.25 -11.80
C LYS A 460 109.13 -62.16 -12.98
N THR A 461 108.03 -61.21 -13.27
CA THR A 461 106.50 -60.53 -13.17
C THR A 461 106.01 -59.23 -14.20
N VAL A 462 104.89 -58.33 -14.56
CA VAL A 462 103.33 -57.73 -14.50
C VAL A 462 102.73 -56.60 -15.67
N THR A 463 101.64 -55.66 -16.03
CA THR A 463 100.31 -54.69 -15.73
C THR A 463 99.26 -53.90 -16.90
N ALA A 464 98.17 -52.91 -16.77
CA ALA A 464 97.07 -52.22 -17.81
C ALA A 464 96.06 -50.78 -17.71
N LYS A 465 95.03 -50.23 -18.61
CA LYS A 465 94.05 -48.86 -18.68
C LYS A 465 92.64 -48.60 -19.67
N HIS A 466 91.63 -47.59 -20.12
CA HIS A 466 90.96 -46.08 -20.35
C HIS A 466 89.28 -45.80 -20.75
N ASN A 467 88.31 -44.79 -21.26
CA ASN A 467 87.83 -43.29 -21.76
C ASN A 467 86.20 -42.72 -22.11
N ASN A 468 85.63 -41.44 -22.60
CA ASN A 468 84.09 -40.84 -22.88
C ASN A 468 83.50 -39.41 -23.73
N SER A 469 82.13 -38.87 -23.99
CA SER A 469 81.45 -37.56 -24.81
C SER A 469 79.84 -36.85 -24.81
N ARG A 470 79.24 -35.73 -25.59
CA ARG A 470 77.76 -34.91 -25.67
C ARG A 470 77.14 -33.78 -26.87
N GLU A 471 75.79 -33.20 -27.06
CA GLU A 471 75.09 -32.02 -28.02
C GLU A 471 73.55 -31.15 -27.89
N ASP A 472 72.95 -30.13 -28.77
CA ASP A 472 71.57 -29.26 -29.19
C ASP A 472 71.15 -27.67 -28.90
N ASP A 473 70.64 -26.74 -29.84
CA ASP A 473 69.90 -25.33 -29.70
C ASP A 473 69.65 -24.29 -30.92
N VAL A 474 68.53 -24.19 -31.72
CA VAL A 474 68.34 -23.09 -32.78
C VAL A 474 66.99 -22.30 -32.84
N ASN A 475 65.83 -22.88 -32.52
CA ASN A 475 64.52 -22.35 -32.98
C ASN A 475 64.03 -21.03 -32.29
N PHE A 476 64.52 -20.73 -31.09
CA PHE A 476 63.92 -19.71 -30.20
C PHE A 476 63.99 -18.25 -30.71
N LYS A 477 65.03 -17.91 -31.49
CA LYS A 477 65.34 -16.51 -31.84
C LYS A 477 64.39 -15.91 -32.86
N TYR A 478 63.88 -16.73 -33.79
CA TYR A 478 62.93 -16.31 -34.82
C TYR A 478 61.51 -16.14 -34.24
N LEU A 479 61.09 -17.14 -33.46
CA LEU A 479 59.82 -17.14 -32.72
C LEU A 479 59.64 -15.86 -31.89
N LYS A 480 60.65 -15.48 -31.11
CA LYS A 480 60.60 -14.26 -30.27
C LYS A 480 60.31 -12.99 -31.08
N HIS A 481 60.86 -12.86 -32.29
CA HIS A 481 60.62 -11.67 -33.12
C HIS A 481 59.19 -11.63 -33.69
N VAL A 482 58.71 -12.76 -34.22
CA VAL A 482 57.34 -12.86 -34.79
C VAL A 482 56.28 -12.62 -33.71
N LEU A 483 56.47 -13.17 -32.50
CA LEU A 483 55.54 -12.98 -31.39
C LEU A 483 55.48 -11.53 -30.89
N ILE A 484 56.64 -10.86 -30.77
CA ILE A 484 56.69 -9.44 -30.40
C ILE A 484 56.01 -8.58 -31.47
N LYS A 485 56.20 -8.87 -32.76
CA LYS A 485 55.52 -8.14 -33.84
C LYS A 485 54.01 -8.36 -33.81
N PHE A 486 53.54 -9.60 -33.64
CA PHE A 486 52.11 -9.91 -33.53
C PHE A 486 51.43 -9.16 -32.37
N LEU A 487 52.11 -9.05 -31.21
CA LEU A 487 51.61 -8.34 -30.03
C LEU A 487 51.68 -6.80 -30.11
N THR A 488 52.34 -6.23 -31.12
CA THR A 488 52.56 -4.78 -31.26
C THR A 488 52.07 -4.16 -32.57
N SER A 489 51.75 -4.98 -33.58
CA SER A 489 51.05 -4.57 -34.79
C SER A 489 49.59 -4.21 -34.51
N ARG A 490 49.01 -3.36 -35.38
CA ARG A 490 47.56 -3.06 -35.36
C ARG A 490 46.76 -4.26 -35.82
N GLU A 491 45.48 -4.34 -35.44
CA GLU A 491 44.66 -5.55 -35.51
C GLU A 491 44.63 -6.18 -36.93
N TYR A 492 44.53 -5.37 -37.98
CA TYR A 492 44.54 -5.83 -39.39
C TYR A 492 45.86 -6.47 -39.83
N GLU A 493 46.99 -6.01 -39.29
CA GLU A 493 48.30 -6.62 -39.54
C GLU A 493 48.49 -7.89 -38.70
N ALA A 494 48.01 -7.88 -37.44
CA ALA A 494 48.05 -9.04 -36.56
C ALA A 494 47.27 -10.22 -37.16
N LEU A 495 46.11 -9.98 -37.77
CA LEU A 495 45.29 -11.00 -38.42
C LEU A 495 46.05 -11.75 -39.52
N HIS A 496 46.88 -11.06 -40.32
CA HIS A 496 47.78 -11.68 -41.30
C HIS A 496 48.98 -12.43 -40.67
N LEU A 497 49.43 -12.02 -39.48
CA LEU A 497 50.52 -12.67 -38.75
C LEU A 497 50.07 -13.93 -37.98
N THR A 498 48.77 -14.10 -37.72
CA THR A 498 48.17 -15.26 -37.02
C THR A 498 48.73 -16.59 -37.49
N ARG A 499 48.75 -16.83 -38.80
CA ARG A 499 49.18 -18.10 -39.41
C ARG A 499 50.69 -18.37 -39.27
N ALA A 500 51.50 -17.31 -39.23
CA ALA A 500 52.93 -17.44 -38.95
C ALA A 500 53.19 -17.76 -37.46
N VAL A 501 52.41 -17.16 -36.55
CA VAL A 501 52.45 -17.48 -35.11
C VAL A 501 52.01 -18.92 -34.86
N ALA A 502 50.87 -19.34 -35.42
CA ALA A 502 50.34 -20.70 -35.28
C ALA A 502 51.34 -21.75 -35.78
N THR A 503 51.97 -21.51 -36.94
CA THR A 503 53.00 -22.42 -37.50
C THR A 503 54.25 -22.50 -36.61
N LEU A 504 54.72 -21.38 -36.04
CA LEU A 504 55.94 -21.32 -35.21
C LEU A 504 55.74 -21.76 -33.75
N LEU A 505 54.51 -21.79 -33.25
CA LEU A 505 54.14 -22.33 -31.93
C LEU A 505 53.46 -23.70 -31.98
N HIS A 506 53.25 -24.26 -33.17
CA HIS A 506 52.52 -25.51 -33.40
C HIS A 506 51.11 -25.52 -32.75
N PHE A 507 50.38 -24.42 -32.87
CA PHE A 507 48.97 -24.37 -32.49
C PHE A 507 48.14 -25.33 -33.36
N SER A 508 47.10 -25.91 -32.77
CA SER A 508 46.12 -26.69 -33.55
C SER A 508 45.29 -25.78 -34.46
N PRO A 509 44.69 -26.32 -35.55
CA PRO A 509 43.80 -25.54 -36.42
C PRO A 509 42.61 -24.93 -35.67
N GLU A 510 42.16 -25.57 -34.59
CA GLU A 510 41.09 -25.08 -33.73
C GLU A 510 41.51 -23.86 -32.90
N GLU A 511 42.75 -23.85 -32.41
CA GLU A 511 43.34 -22.71 -31.67
C GLU A 511 43.70 -21.55 -32.62
N GLU A 512 44.20 -21.83 -33.83
CA GLU A 512 44.40 -20.81 -34.87
C GLU A 512 43.08 -20.15 -35.26
N ARG A 513 42.01 -20.95 -35.48
CA ARG A 513 40.66 -20.45 -35.77
C ARG A 513 40.12 -19.59 -34.60
N LEU A 514 40.23 -20.06 -33.36
CA LEU A 514 39.76 -19.32 -32.19
C LEU A 514 40.51 -17.98 -32.00
N LEU A 515 41.80 -17.95 -32.30
CA LEU A 515 42.63 -16.74 -32.25
C LEU A 515 42.22 -15.74 -33.35
N GLN A 516 41.95 -16.23 -34.57
CA GLN A 516 41.47 -15.42 -35.69
C GLN A 516 40.06 -14.85 -35.41
N GLU A 517 39.12 -15.68 -34.95
CA GLU A 517 37.77 -15.24 -34.56
C GLU A 517 37.79 -14.20 -33.42
N THR A 518 38.75 -14.30 -32.50
CA THR A 518 38.93 -13.32 -31.41
C THR A 518 39.48 -11.98 -31.90
N LEU A 519 40.34 -11.98 -32.93
CA LEU A 519 40.81 -10.77 -33.60
C LEU A 519 39.71 -10.12 -34.45
N GLU A 520 38.98 -10.90 -35.22
CA GLU A 520 37.89 -10.43 -36.09
C GLU A 520 36.69 -9.90 -35.27
N TRP A 521 36.36 -10.56 -34.15
CA TRP A 521 35.40 -10.03 -33.18
C TRP A 521 35.79 -8.64 -32.68
N LYS A 522 37.07 -8.41 -32.36
CA LYS A 522 37.58 -7.11 -31.92
C LYS A 522 37.46 -6.00 -32.98
N MET A 523 37.37 -6.34 -34.27
CA MET A 523 37.16 -5.37 -35.35
C MET A 523 35.67 -5.05 -35.60
N SER A 524 34.75 -5.91 -35.16
CA SER A 524 33.33 -5.84 -35.51
C SER A 524 32.47 -5.38 -34.34
N TRP A 525 31.94 -4.16 -34.43
CA TRP A 525 31.13 -3.52 -33.39
C TRP A 525 29.86 -4.31 -32.99
N PHE A 526 29.39 -5.22 -33.85
CA PHE A 526 28.19 -6.03 -33.63
C PHE A 526 28.46 -7.55 -33.52
N GLY A 527 29.72 -7.97 -33.38
CA GLY A 527 30.07 -9.37 -33.23
C GLY A 527 29.75 -9.93 -31.83
N THR A 528 29.28 -11.17 -31.77
CA THR A 528 29.18 -11.93 -30.50
C THR A 528 30.58 -12.42 -30.09
N ARG A 529 30.96 -12.27 -28.82
CA ARG A 529 32.29 -12.65 -28.33
C ARG A 529 32.52 -14.17 -28.47
N PRO A 530 33.61 -14.64 -29.11
CA PRO A 530 33.90 -16.08 -29.22
C PRO A 530 34.20 -16.70 -27.84
N ASN A 531 33.82 -17.97 -27.69
CA ASN A 531 33.84 -18.67 -26.41
C ASN A 531 35.23 -19.25 -26.10
N LEU A 532 36.14 -18.41 -25.63
CA LEU A 532 37.44 -18.84 -25.12
C LEU A 532 37.25 -19.58 -23.79
N GLY A 533 37.47 -20.89 -23.80
CA GLY A 533 37.37 -21.76 -22.62
C GLY A 533 38.35 -21.37 -21.49
N PHE A 534 38.11 -21.91 -20.29
CA PHE A 534 38.79 -21.52 -19.05
C PHE A 534 40.29 -21.88 -19.00
N GLY A 535 41.11 -21.07 -19.66
CA GLY A 535 42.57 -21.00 -19.46
C GLY A 535 42.94 -20.34 -18.12
N GLN A 536 44.19 -20.51 -17.70
CA GLN A 536 44.70 -20.08 -16.40
C GLN A 536 44.59 -18.55 -16.19
N THR A 537 43.80 -18.12 -15.20
CA THR A 537 43.68 -16.72 -14.80
C THR A 537 44.87 -16.28 -13.95
N ALA A 538 45.98 -15.93 -14.60
CA ALA A 538 47.11 -15.27 -13.94
C ALA A 538 46.65 -13.93 -13.31
N LYS A 539 47.11 -13.67 -12.08
CA LYS A 539 46.66 -12.51 -11.29
C LYS A 539 47.12 -11.19 -11.92
N ALA A 540 46.17 -10.29 -12.19
CA ALA A 540 46.50 -8.92 -12.56
C ALA A 540 47.09 -8.16 -11.36
N ILE A 541 48.19 -7.44 -11.59
CA ILE A 541 48.78 -6.52 -10.61
C ILE A 541 48.13 -5.14 -10.83
N PRO A 542 47.60 -4.48 -9.78
CA PRO A 542 47.04 -3.13 -9.90
C PRO A 542 48.14 -2.07 -10.17
N PRO A 543 47.80 -0.92 -10.76
CA PRO A 543 48.79 0.01 -11.30
C PRO A 543 49.52 0.85 -10.25
N SER A 544 50.62 1.45 -10.71
CA SER A 544 51.22 2.70 -10.21
C SER A 544 51.41 3.64 -11.40
#